data_AF-A0A2E7CWP8-F1
#
_entry.id   AF-A0A2E7CWP8-F1
#
_cell.length_a   1.000
_cell.length_b   1.000
_cell.length_c   1.000
_cell.angle_alpha   90.00
_cell.angle_beta   90.00
_cell.angle_gamma   90.00
#
_symmetry.space_group_name_H-M   'P 1'
#
loop_
_entity.id
_entity.type
_entity.pdbx_description
1 polymer ?
#
loop_
_entity_poly.entity_id
_entity_poly.type
_entity_poly.pdbx_seq_one_letter_code
_entity_poly.pdbx_strand_id
1 'polypeptide(L)'
;MIQKTIMARASASSPLKRADHRTMDSERQTESEWEPCPSGTITRYARRQVRRTASRVVAVASVLLATGLLFLPSDEFPDEHRFGGIGCSDVHKNCGKFQAGELEKDLTDEIHRHLVECPSCKAQISELPPPKESSEVIEGQPIEMLKVARLH
;
A
#
# COMPACT_ATOMS: atom_id res chain seq x y z
N MET A 1 -31.41 -17.78 -19.99
CA MET A 1 -32.42 -16.93 -19.32
C MET A 1 -31.79 -16.51 -17.99
N ILE A 2 -31.31 -15.28 -17.77
CA ILE A 2 -32.12 -14.06 -17.62
C ILE A 2 -31.29 -12.83 -18.06
N GLN A 3 -31.96 -11.97 -18.82
CA GLN A 3 -31.56 -10.63 -19.23
C GLN A 3 -31.25 -9.73 -18.02
N LYS A 4 -30.33 -8.76 -18.17
CA LYS A 4 -30.59 -7.33 -17.87
C LYS A 4 -29.43 -6.42 -18.29
N THR A 5 -29.67 -5.83 -19.45
CA THR A 5 -29.31 -4.49 -19.93
C THR A 5 -29.34 -3.42 -18.82
N ILE A 6 -28.46 -2.41 -18.89
CA ILE A 6 -28.82 -0.99 -19.07
C ILE A 6 -27.53 -0.14 -19.12
N MET A 7 -27.30 0.43 -20.30
CA MET A 7 -26.41 1.55 -20.52
C MET A 7 -27.07 2.83 -19.98
N ALA A 8 -26.35 3.62 -19.17
CA ALA A 8 -26.74 4.98 -18.85
C ALA A 8 -25.62 5.94 -19.26
N ARG A 9 -25.73 6.43 -20.49
CA ARG A 9 -24.90 7.46 -21.11
C ARG A 9 -25.50 8.81 -20.68
N ALA A 10 -24.89 9.50 -19.72
CA ALA A 10 -25.30 10.85 -19.35
C ALA A 10 -24.46 11.87 -20.15
N SER A 11 -24.98 12.26 -21.31
CA SER A 11 -24.55 13.44 -22.05
C SER A 11 -25.08 14.69 -21.34
N ALA A 12 -24.22 15.38 -20.58
CA ALA A 12 -24.52 16.72 -20.08
C ALA A 12 -23.94 17.75 -21.05
N SER A 13 -24.83 18.34 -21.84
CA SER A 13 -24.60 19.45 -22.75
C SER A 13 -24.23 20.74 -21.99
N SER A 14 -23.13 21.37 -22.39
CA SER A 14 -22.73 22.71 -21.97
C SER A 14 -23.71 23.79 -22.47
N PRO A 15 -24.18 24.72 -21.62
CA PRO A 15 -24.84 25.92 -22.10
C PRO A 15 -23.79 26.98 -22.48
N LEU A 16 -23.50 27.08 -23.78
CA LEU A 16 -22.90 28.28 -24.39
C LEU A 16 -23.93 29.42 -24.32
N LYS A 17 -23.79 30.33 -23.36
CA LYS A 17 -24.44 31.65 -23.43
C LYS A 17 -23.45 32.67 -23.98
N ARG A 18 -23.72 33.01 -25.24
CA ARG A 18 -23.05 33.98 -26.10
C ARG A 18 -23.67 35.37 -25.87
N ALA A 19 -22.78 36.36 -25.93
CA ALA A 19 -23.03 37.79 -26.14
C ALA A 19 -23.75 38.55 -25.01
N ASP A 20 -23.15 39.67 -24.56
CA ASP A 20 -23.59 40.94 -25.12
C ASP A 20 -22.63 42.11 -24.85
N HIS A 21 -22.50 42.92 -25.90
CA HIS A 21 -22.29 44.36 -25.93
C HIS A 21 -21.14 45.01 -25.13
N ARG A 22 -20.04 45.14 -25.87
CA ARG A 22 -19.25 46.37 -26.07
C ARG A 22 -20.08 47.66 -25.85
N THR A 23 -19.84 48.34 -24.74
CA THR A 23 -19.91 49.82 -24.66
C THR A 23 -18.47 50.33 -24.66
N MET A 24 -18.12 51.06 -25.72
CA MET A 24 -16.88 51.82 -25.78
C MET A 24 -17.06 53.10 -24.97
N ASP A 25 -16.98 53.00 -23.63
CA ASP A 25 -16.67 54.14 -22.80
C ASP A 25 -15.15 54.21 -22.65
N SER A 26 -14.54 54.73 -23.71
CA SER A 26 -13.15 55.18 -23.74
C SER A 26 -13.06 56.55 -23.05
N GLU A 27 -13.49 56.64 -21.80
CA GLU A 27 -13.17 57.78 -20.95
C GLU A 27 -11.75 57.60 -20.44
N ARG A 28 -10.86 58.41 -21.02
CA ARG A 28 -9.56 58.87 -20.50
C ARG A 28 -9.14 58.14 -19.23
N GLN A 29 -8.33 57.10 -19.39
CA GLN A 29 -7.38 56.70 -18.37
C GLN A 29 -6.46 57.89 -18.12
N THR A 30 -6.89 58.78 -17.22
CA THR A 30 -5.97 59.61 -16.43
C THR A 30 -4.89 58.66 -15.97
N GLU A 31 -3.64 58.98 -16.30
CA GLU A 31 -2.45 58.27 -15.86
C GLU A 31 -2.60 58.00 -14.37
N SER A 32 -3.04 56.79 -14.05
CA SER A 32 -3.27 56.35 -12.69
C SER A 32 -1.91 56.32 -12.07
N GLU A 33 -1.59 57.37 -11.32
CA GLU A 33 -0.41 57.47 -10.49
C GLU A 33 -0.35 56.18 -9.68
N TRP A 34 0.63 55.34 -10.00
CA TRP A 34 0.80 54.05 -9.35
C TRP A 34 1.21 54.32 -7.91
N GLU A 35 0.22 54.38 -7.02
CA GLU A 35 0.52 54.55 -5.61
C GLU A 35 1.21 53.28 -5.07
N PRO A 36 2.32 53.44 -4.32
CA PRO A 36 2.98 52.30 -3.70
C PRO A 36 2.03 51.63 -2.70
N CYS A 37 1.80 50.34 -2.90
CA CYS A 37 0.93 49.56 -2.03
C CYS A 37 1.49 49.54 -0.59
N PRO A 38 0.67 49.76 0.45
CA PRO A 38 1.11 49.68 1.84
C PRO A 38 1.69 48.30 2.13
N SER A 39 2.81 48.27 2.85
CA SER A 39 3.55 47.05 3.15
C SER A 39 2.66 46.05 3.90
N GLY A 40 2.72 44.78 3.48
CA GLY A 40 1.95 43.68 4.08
C GLY A 40 0.58 43.38 3.45
N THR A 41 0.05 44.24 2.59
CA THR A 41 -1.25 44.01 1.92
C THR A 41 -1.21 42.81 0.97
N ILE A 42 -0.13 42.70 0.18
CA ILE A 42 0.10 41.59 -0.76
C ILE A 42 0.22 40.26 0.01
N THR A 43 0.98 40.26 1.10
CA THR A 43 1.18 39.06 1.94
C THR A 43 -0.13 38.58 2.56
N ARG A 44 -1.00 39.50 3.01
CA ARG A 44 -2.30 39.16 3.60
C ARG A 44 -3.25 38.57 2.55
N TYR A 45 -3.22 39.07 1.32
CA TYR A 45 -4.00 38.53 0.21
C TYR A 45 -3.51 37.12 -0.17
N ALA A 46 -2.20 36.94 -0.36
CA ALA A 46 -1.60 35.65 -0.65
C ALA A 46 -1.93 34.60 0.44
N ARG A 47 -1.84 34.97 1.73
CA ARG A 47 -2.15 34.06 2.84
C ARG A 47 -3.63 33.65 2.86
N ARG A 48 -4.55 34.54 2.48
CA ARG A 48 -5.98 34.23 2.39
C ARG A 48 -6.29 33.31 1.20
N GLN A 49 -5.59 33.50 0.09
CA GLN A 49 -5.69 32.65 -1.11
C GLN A 49 -5.17 31.22 -0.85
N VAL A 50 -4.01 31.10 -0.19
CA VAL A 50 -3.41 29.80 0.16
C VAL A 50 -4.30 29.01 1.11
N ARG A 51 -4.91 29.65 2.11
CA ARG A 51 -5.84 28.97 3.04
C ARG A 51 -7.08 28.39 2.34
N ARG A 52 -7.61 29.07 1.32
CA ARG A 52 -8.79 28.61 0.55
C ARG A 52 -8.47 27.48 -0.43
N THR A 53 -7.25 27.44 -0.96
CA THR A 53 -6.81 26.39 -1.88
C THR A 53 -6.35 25.15 -1.11
N ALA A 54 -5.65 25.32 0.01
CA ALA A 54 -5.23 24.22 0.89
C ALA A 54 -6.42 23.39 1.40
N SER A 55 -7.52 24.02 1.80
CA SER A 55 -8.70 23.28 2.29
C SER A 55 -9.37 22.43 1.19
N ARG A 56 -9.32 22.87 -0.07
CA ARG A 56 -9.86 22.11 -1.21
C ARG A 56 -8.98 20.92 -1.58
N VAL A 57 -7.66 21.08 -1.53
CA VAL A 57 -6.71 20.00 -1.82
C VAL A 57 -6.80 18.88 -0.78
N VAL A 58 -6.90 19.24 0.50
CA VAL A 58 -7.04 18.26 1.59
C VAL A 58 -8.34 17.45 1.46
N ALA A 59 -9.46 18.08 1.13
CA ALA A 59 -10.75 17.40 0.98
C ALA A 59 -10.77 16.41 -0.21
N VAL A 60 -10.12 16.76 -1.33
CA VAL A 60 -10.03 15.85 -2.49
C VAL A 60 -9.11 14.68 -2.20
N ALA A 61 -7.97 14.93 -1.54
CA ALA A 61 -7.03 13.88 -1.16
C ALA A 61 -7.66 12.85 -0.21
N SER A 62 -8.49 13.28 0.75
CA SER A 62 -9.14 12.36 1.69
C SER A 62 -10.18 11.47 1.01
N VAL A 63 -10.92 11.98 0.01
CA VAL A 63 -11.89 11.18 -0.75
C VAL A 63 -11.16 10.13 -1.59
N LEU A 64 -10.06 10.50 -2.26
CA LEU A 64 -9.26 9.58 -3.07
C LEU A 64 -8.59 8.49 -2.22
N LEU A 65 -8.12 8.82 -1.02
CA LEU A 65 -7.58 7.84 -0.07
C LEU A 65 -8.66 6.86 0.41
N ALA A 66 -9.84 7.37 0.79
CA ALA A 66 -10.94 6.54 1.27
C ALA A 66 -11.48 5.59 0.18
N THR A 67 -11.61 6.07 -1.06
CA THR A 67 -12.06 5.21 -2.17
C THR A 67 -10.94 4.31 -2.69
N GLY A 68 -9.70 4.77 -2.69
CA GLY A 68 -8.54 3.99 -3.16
C GLY A 68 -8.27 2.77 -2.28
N LEU A 69 -8.50 2.88 -0.96
CA LEU A 69 -8.37 1.76 -0.03
C LEU A 69 -9.45 0.68 -0.23
N LEU A 70 -10.63 1.04 -0.73
CA LEU A 70 -11.72 0.09 -1.00
C LEU A 70 -11.60 -0.63 -2.35
N PHE A 71 -10.77 -0.10 -3.26
CA PHE A 71 -10.47 -0.68 -4.56
C PHE A 71 -9.04 -1.22 -4.67
N LEU A 72 -8.31 -1.32 -3.55
CA LEU A 72 -7.18 -2.22 -3.50
C LEU A 72 -7.75 -3.61 -3.80
N PRO A 73 -7.37 -4.25 -4.92
CA PRO A 73 -7.73 -5.64 -5.11
C PRO A 73 -7.20 -6.36 -3.87
N SER A 74 -8.10 -6.92 -3.06
CA SER A 74 -7.68 -8.02 -2.19
C SER A 74 -7.00 -8.98 -3.14
N ASP A 75 -5.71 -9.24 -2.93
CA ASP A 75 -4.91 -10.15 -3.72
C ASP A 75 -5.59 -11.54 -3.74
N GLU A 76 -6.61 -11.72 -4.58
CA GLU A 76 -6.87 -12.95 -5.27
C GLU A 76 -5.72 -13.08 -6.25
N PHE A 77 -4.57 -13.50 -5.71
CA PHE A 77 -3.44 -13.88 -6.53
C PHE A 77 -3.97 -14.86 -7.59
N PRO A 78 -3.72 -14.58 -8.89
CA PRO A 78 -4.24 -15.41 -9.97
C PRO A 78 -3.84 -16.86 -9.70
N ASP A 79 -4.84 -17.73 -9.48
CA ASP A 79 -4.73 -19.14 -9.08
C ASP A 79 -3.29 -19.64 -8.93
N GLU A 80 -2.71 -19.39 -7.75
CA GLU A 80 -1.41 -19.99 -7.45
C GLU A 80 -1.57 -21.51 -7.49
N HIS A 81 -0.65 -22.18 -8.20
CA HIS A 81 -0.69 -23.62 -8.28
C HIS A 81 -0.45 -24.20 -6.87
N ARG A 82 -1.47 -24.87 -6.34
CA ARG A 82 -1.42 -25.48 -5.02
C ARG A 82 -1.02 -26.93 -5.16
N PHE A 83 0.19 -27.25 -4.69
CA PHE A 83 0.68 -28.61 -4.59
C PHE A 83 0.74 -28.99 -3.11
N GLY A 84 0.14 -30.11 -2.74
CA GLY A 84 0.11 -30.56 -1.34
C GLY A 84 -0.66 -29.67 -0.37
N GLY A 85 -1.55 -28.79 -0.87
CA GLY A 85 -2.37 -27.90 -0.04
C GLY A 85 -1.80 -26.48 0.14
N ILE A 86 -0.53 -26.26 -0.21
CA ILE A 86 0.14 -24.95 -0.08
C ILE A 86 0.48 -24.36 -1.46
N GLY A 87 0.42 -23.02 -1.54
CA GLY A 87 0.80 -22.27 -2.75
C GLY A 87 2.30 -21.97 -2.79
N CYS A 88 2.79 -21.55 -3.96
CA CYS A 88 4.18 -21.11 -4.12
C CYS A 88 4.51 -19.93 -3.17
N SER A 89 3.58 -18.99 -2.96
CA SER A 89 3.80 -17.87 -2.03
C SER A 89 3.98 -18.34 -0.59
N ASP A 90 3.27 -19.38 -0.16
CA ASP A 90 3.39 -19.95 1.18
C ASP A 90 4.75 -20.62 1.38
N VAL A 91 5.24 -21.34 0.35
CA VAL A 91 6.60 -21.91 0.34
C VAL A 91 7.64 -20.80 0.46
N HIS A 92 7.51 -19.72 -0.32
CA HIS A 92 8.48 -18.62 -0.30
C HIS A 92 8.48 -17.90 1.06
N LYS A 93 7.31 -17.66 1.65
CA LYS A 93 7.19 -17.05 3.00
C LYS A 93 7.86 -17.90 4.08
N ASN A 94 7.81 -19.22 3.95
CA ASN A 94 8.33 -20.16 4.95
C ASN A 94 9.73 -20.71 4.64
N CYS A 95 10.32 -20.35 3.50
CA CYS A 95 11.56 -20.95 3.02
C CYS A 95 12.74 -20.77 4.00
N GLY A 96 12.86 -19.60 4.63
CA GLY A 96 13.92 -19.36 5.62
C GLY A 96 13.79 -20.26 6.85
N LYS A 97 12.56 -20.43 7.36
CA LYS A 97 12.27 -21.31 8.51
C LYS A 97 12.44 -22.79 8.15
N PHE A 98 12.08 -23.16 6.91
CA PHE A 98 12.29 -24.51 6.38
C PHE A 98 13.78 -24.86 6.37
N GLN A 99 14.64 -23.96 5.86
CA GLN A 99 16.09 -24.17 5.89
C GLN A 99 16.67 -24.18 7.29
N ALA A 100 16.15 -23.36 8.20
CA ALA A 100 16.56 -23.36 9.60
C ALA A 100 16.07 -24.58 10.40
N GLY A 101 15.17 -25.41 9.83
CA GLY A 101 14.56 -26.54 10.54
C GLY A 101 13.59 -26.10 11.65
N GLU A 102 13.08 -24.88 11.60
CA GLU A 102 12.19 -24.29 12.62
C GLU A 102 10.70 -24.49 12.31
N LEU A 103 10.37 -25.16 11.21
CA LEU A 103 8.98 -25.41 10.85
C LEU A 103 8.40 -26.59 11.62
N GLU A 104 7.10 -26.50 11.87
CA GLU A 104 6.33 -27.64 12.37
C GLU A 104 6.39 -28.80 11.37
N LYS A 105 6.33 -30.03 11.88
CA LYS A 105 6.49 -31.25 11.09
C LYS A 105 5.48 -31.32 9.93
N ASP A 106 4.22 -30.98 10.20
CA ASP A 106 3.15 -31.06 9.20
C ASP A 106 3.40 -30.09 8.03
N LEU A 107 3.78 -28.85 8.32
CA LEU A 107 4.10 -27.84 7.30
C LEU A 107 5.40 -28.19 6.55
N THR A 108 6.35 -28.83 7.22
CA THR A 108 7.58 -29.35 6.59
C THR A 108 7.24 -30.41 5.55
N ASP A 109 6.33 -31.35 5.88
CA ASP A 109 5.87 -32.39 4.96
C ASP A 109 5.09 -31.82 3.76
N GLU A 110 4.28 -30.77 3.97
CA GLU A 110 3.59 -30.05 2.90
C GLU A 110 4.57 -29.35 1.94
N ILE A 111 5.58 -28.66 2.48
CA ILE A 111 6.64 -28.03 1.67
C ILE A 111 7.42 -29.09 0.89
N HIS A 112 7.79 -30.21 1.52
CA HIS A 112 8.46 -31.31 0.81
C HIS A 112 7.63 -31.80 -0.37
N ARG A 113 6.33 -32.00 -0.19
CA ARG A 113 5.42 -32.42 -1.27
C ARG A 113 5.35 -31.39 -2.39
N HIS A 114 5.26 -30.11 -2.03
CA HIS A 114 5.26 -29.02 -3.00
C HIS A 114 6.57 -28.99 -3.82
N LEU A 115 7.73 -29.17 -3.19
CA LEU A 115 9.04 -29.15 -3.86
C LEU A 115 9.27 -30.34 -4.80
N VAL A 116 8.55 -31.44 -4.60
CA VAL A 116 8.57 -32.58 -5.53
C VAL A 116 7.87 -32.21 -6.85
N GLU A 117 6.79 -31.43 -6.78
CA GLU A 117 5.97 -31.10 -7.95
C GLU A 117 6.36 -29.77 -8.60
N CYS A 118 6.91 -28.82 -7.84
CA CYS A 118 7.26 -27.48 -8.31
C CYS A 118 8.77 -27.29 -8.48
N PRO A 119 9.32 -27.40 -9.70
CA PRO A 119 10.75 -27.22 -9.96
C PRO A 119 11.22 -25.79 -9.71
N SER A 120 10.34 -24.79 -9.87
CA SER A 120 10.66 -23.38 -9.62
C SER A 120 10.98 -23.12 -8.15
N CYS A 121 10.10 -23.58 -7.24
CA CYS A 121 10.36 -23.45 -5.81
C CYS A 121 11.60 -24.24 -5.40
N LYS A 122 11.80 -25.45 -5.95
CA LYS A 122 13.01 -26.24 -5.70
C LYS A 122 14.29 -25.50 -6.05
N ALA A 123 14.35 -24.84 -7.21
CA ALA A 123 15.49 -24.03 -7.62
C ALA A 123 15.76 -22.88 -6.63
N GLN A 124 14.72 -22.14 -6.23
CA GLN A 124 14.88 -21.02 -5.31
C GLN A 124 15.38 -21.45 -3.92
N ILE A 125 14.89 -22.56 -3.38
CA ILE A 125 15.39 -23.07 -2.09
C ILE A 125 16.87 -23.46 -2.19
N SER A 126 17.33 -23.96 -3.35
CA SER A 126 18.72 -24.34 -3.53
C SER A 126 19.69 -23.16 -3.70
N GLU A 127 19.19 -21.98 -4.10
CA GLU A 127 19.99 -20.76 -4.25
C GLU A 127 20.18 -20.01 -2.93
N LEU A 128 19.34 -20.28 -1.93
CA LEU A 128 19.43 -19.64 -0.64
C LEU A 128 20.68 -20.15 0.12
N PRO A 129 21.49 -19.24 0.67
CA PRO A 129 22.66 -19.63 1.44
C PRO A 129 22.22 -20.46 2.66
N PRO A 130 23.03 -21.43 3.09
CA PRO A 130 22.71 -22.21 4.28
C PRO A 130 22.45 -21.27 5.46
N PRO A 131 21.54 -21.64 6.39
CA PRO A 131 21.31 -20.83 7.57
C PRO A 131 22.68 -20.62 8.23
N LYS A 132 23.00 -19.36 8.51
CA LYS A 132 24.19 -19.05 9.31
C LYS A 132 23.91 -19.65 10.67
N GLU A 133 24.45 -20.85 10.87
CA GLU A 133 24.38 -21.62 12.10
C GLU A 133 24.67 -20.64 13.24
N SER A 134 23.62 -20.23 13.94
CA SER A 134 23.74 -19.31 15.06
C SER A 134 24.47 -20.08 16.14
N SER A 135 25.79 -19.93 16.15
CA SER A 135 26.76 -20.61 16.99
C SER A 135 26.66 -20.24 18.47
N GLU A 136 25.47 -19.94 18.98
CA GLU A 136 25.14 -20.06 20.40
C GLU A 136 24.39 -21.36 20.60
N VAL A 137 25.09 -22.47 20.35
CA VAL A 137 24.87 -23.67 21.15
C VAL A 137 25.17 -23.22 22.58
N ILE A 138 24.12 -23.00 23.38
CA ILE A 138 24.24 -22.88 24.84
C ILE A 138 24.58 -24.30 25.32
N GLU A 139 25.81 -24.71 25.06
CA GLU A 139 26.44 -25.88 25.63
C GLU A 139 26.79 -25.52 27.07
N GLY A 140 25.82 -25.70 27.98
CA GLY A 140 26.08 -25.62 29.41
C GLY A 140 25.11 -24.74 30.19
N GLN A 141 23.96 -25.30 30.54
CA GLN A 141 23.62 -25.27 31.96
C GLN A 141 23.51 -26.72 32.45
N PRO A 142 24.44 -27.17 33.33
CA PRO A 142 24.25 -28.43 34.02
C PRO A 142 22.96 -28.32 34.83
N ILE A 143 22.09 -29.32 34.67
CA ILE A 143 20.99 -29.58 35.58
C ILE A 143 21.65 -29.98 36.91
N GLU A 144 22.05 -28.99 37.70
CA GLU A 144 22.42 -29.18 39.10
C GLU A 144 21.20 -29.81 39.76
N MET A 145 21.33 -31.12 39.97
CA MET A 145 20.45 -31.92 40.77
C MET A 145 20.25 -31.22 42.11
N LEU A 146 19.08 -30.60 42.30
CA LEU A 146 18.61 -30.20 43.60
C LEU A 146 18.32 -31.48 44.40
N LYS A 147 19.38 -32.09 44.93
CA LYS A 147 19.34 -33.02 46.05
C LYS A 147 18.87 -32.22 47.27
N VAL A 148 17.55 -32.04 47.42
CA VAL A 148 17.01 -31.66 48.73
C VAL A 148 16.94 -32.94 49.55
N ALA A 149 17.89 -33.02 50.46
CA ALA A 149 18.12 -34.10 51.39
C ALA A 149 16.86 -34.44 52.20
N ARG A 150 16.64 -35.75 52.35
CA ARG A 150 16.01 -36.30 53.55
C ARG A 150 16.77 -35.78 54.78
N LEU A 151 16.08 -35.07 55.66
CA LEU A 151 16.45 -34.99 57.06
C LEU A 151 15.31 -35.59 57.88
N HIS A 152 15.72 -36.61 58.63
CA HIS A 152 15.15 -37.26 59.82
C HIS A 152 13.81 -36.77 60.38
#